data_AF-A0A6B0X2F8-F1
#
_entry.id   AF-A0A6B0X2F8-F1
#
_cell.length_a   1.000
_cell.length_b   1.000
_cell.length_c   1.000
_cell.angle_alpha   90.00
_cell.angle_beta   90.00
_cell.angle_gamma   90.00
#
_symmetry.space_group_name_H-M   'P 1'
#
loop_
_entity.id
_entity.type
_entity.pdbx_description
1 polymer ?
#
loop_
_entity_poly.entity_id
_entity_poly.type
_entity_poly.pdbx_seq_one_letter_code
_entity_poly.pdbx_strand_id
1 'polypeptide(L)'
;MQQEQAPVVSGAASEQEAEPLQPSEGLWGVELDGELVAVLSDLGFEGKWRASFNTEGEATGISTYALMAGTNILVYALTRKSGITPQLPPPAWTPEQRPVAMVQEAPLAIEVAVADELLFDDLDAWLALVVAPIGSEITEDITVRLDGRYSLELLKRGYQGLLFHNLPAGQHWVELSYGGQTQQVEVDLKGGKVTTLTFALNRFAFVVRLRMQEQAERADWQRWSAAFADLEVEEIYLAADREWLEMESGE
;
A
#
# COMPACT_ATOMS: atom_id res chain seq x y z
N MET A 1 83.31 -5.77 6.49
CA MET A 1 82.61 -6.73 5.61
C MET A 1 81.15 -6.68 5.96
N GLN A 2 80.28 -6.63 4.96
CA GLN A 2 78.82 -6.62 5.09
C GLN A 2 78.32 -7.86 5.84
N GLN A 3 77.34 -7.68 6.72
CA GLN A 3 76.13 -8.49 6.71
C GLN A 3 75.00 -7.75 7.42
N GLU A 4 73.87 -7.77 6.75
CA GLU A 4 72.64 -7.02 6.94
C GLU A 4 71.54 -8.00 7.39
N GLN A 5 70.47 -7.48 8.01
CA GLN A 5 69.17 -8.12 8.29
C GLN A 5 69.10 -8.97 9.58
N ALA A 6 68.09 -8.87 10.46
CA ALA A 6 66.84 -8.11 10.52
C ALA A 6 66.46 -7.90 12.02
N PRO A 7 65.66 -6.88 12.39
CA PRO A 7 65.25 -6.69 13.77
C PRO A 7 64.13 -7.69 14.15
N VAL A 8 64.36 -8.40 15.26
CA VAL A 8 63.36 -9.16 16.00
C VAL A 8 62.26 -8.19 16.45
N VAL A 9 61.09 -8.24 15.81
CA VAL A 9 59.89 -7.61 16.34
C VAL A 9 59.42 -8.48 17.49
N SER A 10 59.85 -8.13 18.71
CA SER A 10 59.21 -8.59 19.93
C SER A 10 57.72 -8.25 19.84
N GLY A 11 56.89 -9.28 19.77
CA GLY A 11 55.45 -9.16 19.91
C GLY A 11 55.13 -8.56 21.26
N ALA A 12 54.88 -7.26 21.29
CA ALA A 12 54.09 -6.65 22.33
C ALA A 12 52.67 -7.22 22.17
N ALA A 13 52.34 -8.19 23.02
CA ALA A 13 50.97 -8.57 23.27
C ALA A 13 50.28 -7.35 23.87
N SER A 14 49.68 -6.53 23.01
CA SER A 14 48.61 -5.64 23.42
C SER A 14 47.42 -6.52 23.75
N GLU A 15 47.29 -6.86 25.03
CA GLU A 15 46.03 -7.25 25.64
C GLU A 15 45.05 -6.11 25.37
N GLN A 16 44.33 -6.20 24.26
CA GLN A 16 43.08 -5.49 24.09
C GLN A 16 42.13 -6.12 25.11
N GLU A 17 42.01 -5.48 26.28
CA GLU A 17 40.82 -5.58 27.10
C GLU A 17 39.63 -5.40 26.16
N ALA A 18 38.97 -6.52 25.85
CA ALA A 18 37.72 -6.49 25.14
C ALA A 18 36.76 -5.69 26.03
N GLU A 19 36.43 -4.47 25.60
CA GLU A 19 35.29 -3.75 26.15
C GLU A 19 34.13 -4.75 26.26
N PRO A 20 33.43 -4.82 27.40
CA PRO A 20 32.27 -5.68 27.50
C PRO A 20 31.33 -5.28 26.37
N LEU A 21 31.13 -6.20 25.42
CA LEU A 21 30.14 -6.05 24.35
C LEU A 21 28.86 -5.60 25.02
N GLN A 22 28.50 -4.31 24.85
CA GLN A 22 27.22 -3.82 25.30
C GLN A 22 26.18 -4.80 24.74
N PRO A 23 25.25 -5.31 25.57
CA PRO A 23 24.24 -6.24 25.07
C PRO A 23 23.57 -5.55 23.89
N SER A 24 23.68 -6.14 22.70
CA SER A 24 23.09 -5.60 21.49
C SER A 24 21.60 -5.39 21.76
N GLU A 25 21.10 -4.17 21.57
CA GLU A 25 19.67 -3.89 21.64
C GLU A 25 18.92 -4.96 20.82
N GLY A 26 17.93 -5.60 21.43
CA GLY A 26 17.46 -6.87 20.90
C GLY A 26 16.08 -7.27 21.39
N LEU A 27 15.62 -8.37 20.79
CA LEU A 27 14.39 -9.05 21.14
C LEU A 27 14.77 -10.47 21.60
N TRP A 28 14.34 -10.84 22.79
CA TRP A 28 14.62 -12.15 23.37
C TRP A 28 13.33 -12.88 23.71
N GLY A 29 13.28 -14.17 23.38
CA GLY A 29 12.18 -15.06 23.74
C GLY A 29 12.56 -15.93 24.94
N VAL A 30 11.62 -16.12 25.87
CA VAL A 30 11.70 -17.13 26.92
C VAL A 30 10.81 -18.29 26.51
N GLU A 31 11.41 -19.47 26.36
CA GLU A 31 10.70 -20.71 26.02
C GLU A 31 10.55 -21.61 27.24
N LEU A 32 9.38 -22.20 27.40
CA LEU A 32 9.08 -23.23 28.37
C LEU A 32 8.42 -24.40 27.63
N ASP A 33 8.97 -25.60 27.78
CA ASP A 33 8.48 -26.82 27.10
C ASP A 33 8.36 -26.67 25.57
N GLY A 34 9.24 -25.86 24.96
CA GLY A 34 9.24 -25.58 23.52
C GLY A 34 8.19 -24.56 23.07
N GLU A 35 7.49 -23.91 24.01
CA GLU A 35 6.56 -22.82 23.72
C GLU A 35 7.09 -21.47 24.20
N LEU A 36 6.90 -20.43 23.40
CA LEU A 36 7.27 -19.07 23.77
C LEU A 36 6.28 -18.54 24.84
N VAL A 37 6.78 -18.25 26.03
CA VAL A 37 5.96 -17.80 27.17
C VAL A 37 6.14 -16.33 27.52
N ALA A 38 7.28 -15.74 27.18
CA ALA A 38 7.53 -14.32 27.35
C ALA A 38 8.45 -13.78 26.26
N VAL A 39 8.27 -12.49 25.94
CA VAL A 39 9.14 -11.75 25.04
C VAL A 39 9.68 -10.55 25.80
N LEU A 40 11.00 -10.41 25.83
CA LEU A 40 11.74 -9.32 26.45
C LEU A 40 12.31 -8.45 25.33
N SER A 41 12.12 -7.14 25.42
CA SER A 41 12.58 -6.21 24.39
C SER A 41 13.21 -4.99 25.05
N ASP A 42 14.42 -4.65 24.61
CA ASP A 42 15.08 -3.39 24.94
C ASP A 42 14.95 -2.36 23.79
N LEU A 43 14.11 -2.66 22.79
CA LEU A 43 13.93 -1.83 21.59
C LEU A 43 12.98 -0.64 21.81
N GLY A 44 12.55 -0.39 23.05
CA GLY A 44 11.63 0.72 23.38
C GLY A 44 10.26 0.61 22.70
N PHE A 45 9.70 -0.60 22.60
CA PHE A 45 8.42 -0.82 21.89
C PHE A 45 7.26 0.03 22.42
N GLU A 46 7.20 0.28 23.72
CA GLU A 46 6.14 1.10 24.33
C GLU A 46 6.08 2.50 23.71
N GLY A 47 7.22 3.19 23.61
CA GLY A 47 7.28 4.52 23.00
C GLY A 47 6.94 4.50 21.51
N LYS A 48 7.40 3.47 20.80
CA LYS A 48 7.13 3.28 19.36
C LYS A 48 5.66 2.97 19.07
N TRP A 49 5.00 2.20 19.94
CA TRP A 49 3.55 1.92 19.85
C TRP A 49 2.70 3.10 20.26
N ARG A 50 3.11 3.89 21.27
CA ARG A 50 2.39 5.12 21.61
C ARG A 50 2.46 6.15 20.49
N ALA A 51 3.60 6.22 19.81
CA ALA A 51 3.77 7.10 18.65
C ALA A 51 2.91 6.69 17.45
N SER A 52 2.57 5.40 17.27
CA SER A 52 1.71 4.96 16.16
C SER A 52 0.25 5.41 16.25
N PHE A 53 -0.20 5.94 17.40
CA PHE A 53 -1.53 6.53 17.54
C PHE A 53 -1.59 8.01 17.16
N ASN A 54 -0.43 8.64 16.88
CA ASN A 54 -0.36 10.05 16.58
C ASN A 54 -0.46 10.29 15.07
N THR A 55 -1.61 10.75 14.60
CA THR A 55 -1.92 10.95 13.17
C THR A 55 -1.34 12.24 12.59
N GLU A 56 -0.76 13.11 13.42
CA GLU A 56 -0.21 14.41 13.01
C GLU A 56 1.30 14.36 12.68
N GLY A 57 1.94 13.19 12.84
CA GLY A 57 3.35 12.98 12.53
C GLY A 57 3.55 11.93 11.44
N GLU A 58 4.57 12.12 10.60
CA GLU A 58 5.00 11.13 9.62
C GLU A 58 5.29 9.80 10.34
N ALA A 59 4.53 8.75 10.00
CA ALA A 59 4.77 7.41 10.54
C ALA A 59 6.13 6.91 10.03
N THR A 60 7.18 7.12 10.82
CA THR A 60 8.51 6.60 10.50
C THR A 60 8.42 5.08 10.33
N GLY A 61 9.08 4.48 9.33
CA GLY A 61 9.02 3.02 9.10
C GLY A 61 9.34 2.18 10.36
N ILE A 62 10.10 2.75 11.30
CA ILE A 62 10.44 2.15 12.60
C ILE A 62 9.19 1.95 13.49
N SER A 63 8.20 2.85 13.48
CA SER A 63 6.94 2.67 14.23
C SER A 63 6.06 1.60 13.61
N THR A 64 6.06 1.47 12.28
CA THR A 64 5.31 0.42 11.57
C THR A 64 5.84 -0.98 11.88
N TYR A 65 7.16 -1.19 11.83
CA TYR A 65 7.75 -2.48 12.19
C TYR A 65 7.56 -2.83 13.67
N ALA A 66 7.63 -1.83 14.56
CA ALA A 66 7.30 -2.03 15.96
C ALA A 66 5.86 -2.49 16.13
N LEU A 67 4.90 -1.84 15.47
CA LEU A 67 3.48 -2.23 15.52
C LEU A 67 3.25 -3.65 15.00
N MET A 68 3.84 -4.00 13.85
CA MET A 68 3.77 -5.35 13.29
C MET A 68 4.32 -6.40 14.26
N ALA A 69 5.45 -6.12 14.91
CA ALA A 69 6.02 -7.02 15.93
C ALA A 69 5.09 -7.19 17.13
N GLY A 70 4.46 -6.10 17.61
CA GLY A 70 3.47 -6.16 18.69
C GLY A 70 2.25 -6.99 18.34
N THR A 71 1.69 -6.78 17.14
CA THR A 71 0.56 -7.58 16.63
C THR A 71 0.92 -9.06 16.55
N ASN A 72 2.10 -9.41 16.04
CA ASN A 72 2.54 -10.80 15.95
C ASN A 72 2.68 -11.46 17.32
N ILE A 73 3.21 -10.74 18.32
CA ILE A 73 3.31 -11.23 19.71
C ILE A 73 1.92 -11.51 20.28
N LEU A 74 0.96 -10.59 20.08
CA LEU A 74 -0.42 -10.77 20.55
C LEU A 74 -1.13 -11.93 19.85
N VAL A 75 -1.03 -12.01 18.52
CA VAL A 75 -1.62 -13.10 17.73
C VAL A 75 -1.07 -14.44 18.18
N TYR A 76 0.25 -14.56 18.36
CA TYR A 76 0.86 -15.78 18.88
C TYR A 76 0.32 -16.13 20.27
N ALA A 77 0.29 -15.17 21.19
CA ALA A 77 -0.20 -15.40 22.56
C ALA A 77 -1.67 -15.85 22.61
N LEU A 78 -2.50 -15.34 21.68
CA LEU A 78 -3.93 -15.67 21.60
C LEU A 78 -4.22 -16.97 20.87
N THR A 79 -3.37 -17.37 19.92
CA THR A 79 -3.59 -18.53 19.05
C THR A 79 -2.76 -19.77 19.42
N ARG A 80 -1.83 -19.65 20.38
CA ARG A 80 -1.03 -20.79 20.84
C ARG A 80 -1.92 -21.88 21.44
N LYS A 81 -1.52 -23.13 21.19
CA LYS A 81 -2.29 -24.33 21.54
C LYS A 81 -2.53 -24.48 23.03
N SER A 82 -1.55 -24.12 23.85
CA SER A 82 -1.60 -24.27 25.31
C SER A 82 -1.96 -22.98 26.05
N GLY A 83 -2.60 -22.03 25.35
CA GLY A 83 -3.05 -20.76 25.93
C GLY A 83 -4.34 -20.88 26.77
N ILE A 84 -4.58 -19.90 27.62
CA ILE A 84 -5.83 -19.76 28.40
C ILE A 84 -7.02 -19.26 27.56
N THR A 85 -6.78 -18.89 26.30
CA THR A 85 -7.80 -18.37 25.40
C THR A 85 -8.76 -19.50 24.99
N PRO A 86 -10.08 -19.35 25.22
CA PRO A 86 -11.06 -20.32 24.74
C PRO A 86 -10.98 -20.44 23.22
N GLN A 87 -10.63 -21.62 22.71
CA GLN A 87 -10.65 -21.87 21.27
C GLN A 87 -12.07 -22.20 20.85
N LEU A 88 -12.64 -21.37 19.99
CA LEU A 88 -13.90 -21.69 19.32
C LEU A 88 -13.66 -22.85 18.35
N PRO A 89 -14.63 -23.77 18.20
CA PRO A 89 -14.55 -24.78 17.17
C PRO A 89 -14.39 -24.09 15.80
N PRO A 90 -13.58 -24.65 14.89
CA PRO A 90 -13.43 -24.09 13.56
C PRO A 90 -14.81 -24.03 12.89
N PRO A 91 -15.09 -22.99 12.09
CA PRO A 91 -16.37 -22.87 11.44
C PRO A 91 -16.57 -24.05 10.47
N ALA A 92 -17.82 -24.49 10.28
CA ALA A 92 -18.17 -25.74 9.60
C ALA A 92 -17.67 -25.88 8.15
N TRP A 93 -17.25 -24.78 7.53
CA TRP A 93 -16.67 -24.73 6.19
C TRP A 93 -15.14 -24.90 6.16
N THR A 94 -14.49 -25.03 7.32
CA THR A 94 -13.05 -25.30 7.41
C THR A 94 -12.82 -26.81 7.19
N PRO A 95 -12.12 -27.24 6.13
CA PRO A 95 -11.80 -28.65 5.98
C PRO A 95 -10.97 -29.16 7.16
N GLU A 96 -11.27 -30.36 7.67
CA GLU A 96 -10.62 -30.97 8.86
C GLU A 96 -9.10 -31.16 8.71
N GLN A 97 -8.58 -31.07 7.49
CA GLN A 97 -7.15 -31.08 7.21
C GLN A 97 -6.73 -29.72 6.65
N ARG A 98 -5.88 -29.01 7.40
CA ARG A 98 -5.06 -27.94 6.85
C ARG A 98 -4.25 -28.55 5.70
N PRO A 99 -4.37 -28.06 4.46
CA PRO A 99 -3.56 -28.57 3.36
C PRO A 99 -2.09 -28.38 3.74
N VAL A 100 -1.34 -29.48 3.80
CA VAL A 100 0.10 -29.44 3.97
C VAL A 100 0.67 -28.99 2.63
N ALA A 101 0.87 -27.68 2.49
CA ALA A 101 1.61 -27.13 1.36
C ALA A 101 3.06 -27.59 1.49
N MET A 102 3.46 -28.56 0.66
CA MET A 102 4.88 -28.82 0.46
C MET A 102 5.46 -27.63 -0.29
N VAL A 103 6.29 -26.84 0.40
CA VAL A 103 7.09 -25.79 -0.25
C VAL A 103 8.13 -26.49 -1.11
N GLN A 104 7.78 -26.75 -2.36
CA GLN A 104 8.73 -27.08 -3.39
C GLN A 104 9.28 -25.75 -3.88
N GLU A 105 10.59 -25.51 -3.76
CA GLU A 105 11.28 -24.39 -4.40
C GLU A 105 11.21 -24.58 -5.92
N ALA A 106 10.04 -24.34 -6.49
CA ALA A 106 9.87 -24.12 -7.91
C ALA A 106 10.24 -22.66 -8.20
N PRO A 107 10.96 -22.37 -9.30
CA PRO A 107 11.12 -20.99 -9.74
C PRO A 107 9.72 -20.37 -9.88
N LEU A 108 9.53 -19.19 -9.28
CA LEU A 108 8.27 -18.45 -9.24
C LEU A 108 7.81 -18.05 -10.65
N ALA A 109 7.29 -19.02 -11.40
CA ALA A 109 6.31 -18.78 -12.43
C ALA A 109 4.96 -18.87 -11.73
N ILE A 110 4.51 -17.74 -11.17
CA ILE A 110 3.12 -17.59 -10.77
C ILE A 110 2.33 -17.57 -12.08
N GLU A 111 1.92 -18.74 -12.56
CA GLU A 111 0.73 -18.79 -13.40
C GLU A 111 -0.42 -18.34 -12.50
N VAL A 112 -0.77 -17.07 -12.63
CA VAL A 112 -1.98 -16.51 -12.03
C VAL A 112 -3.13 -17.30 -12.66
N ALA A 113 -3.55 -18.36 -11.98
CA ALA A 113 -4.86 -18.94 -12.22
C ALA A 113 -5.82 -17.76 -12.18
N VAL A 114 -6.51 -17.53 -13.30
CA VAL A 114 -7.50 -16.47 -13.47
C VAL A 114 -8.48 -16.64 -12.32
N ALA A 115 -8.26 -15.90 -11.23
CA ALA A 115 -9.20 -15.83 -10.13
C ALA A 115 -10.49 -15.32 -10.76
N ASP A 116 -11.59 -16.03 -10.52
CA ASP A 116 -12.90 -15.72 -11.11
C ASP A 116 -13.12 -14.22 -11.05
N GLU A 117 -13.35 -13.58 -12.21
CA GLU A 117 -13.44 -12.11 -12.33
C GLU A 117 -14.49 -11.51 -11.36
N LEU A 118 -15.46 -12.33 -10.95
CA LEU A 118 -16.51 -12.01 -9.99
C LEU A 118 -16.01 -11.75 -8.56
N LEU A 119 -14.86 -12.29 -8.16
CA LEU A 119 -14.32 -12.12 -6.81
C LEU A 119 -13.72 -10.72 -6.57
N PHE A 120 -13.44 -10.00 -7.65
CA PHE A 120 -12.88 -8.64 -7.60
C PHE A 120 -13.95 -7.56 -7.66
N ASP A 121 -15.20 -7.88 -7.99
CA ASP A 121 -16.30 -6.91 -8.02
C ASP A 121 -16.63 -6.36 -6.61
N ASP A 122 -16.26 -7.09 -5.56
CA ASP A 122 -16.41 -6.66 -4.16
C ASP A 122 -15.29 -5.72 -3.70
N LEU A 123 -14.21 -5.57 -4.48
CA LEU A 123 -13.12 -4.66 -4.16
C LEU A 123 -13.38 -3.26 -4.72
N ASP A 124 -12.91 -2.27 -3.99
CA ASP A 124 -12.86 -0.92 -4.52
C ASP A 124 -11.86 -0.82 -5.69
N ALA A 125 -12.22 0.00 -6.66
CA ALA A 125 -11.45 0.36 -7.83
C ALA A 125 -10.81 1.75 -7.67
N TRP A 126 -9.84 2.03 -8.53
CA TRP A 126 -9.20 3.33 -8.64
C TRP A 126 -9.44 3.93 -10.03
N LEU A 127 -9.61 5.25 -10.06
CA LEU A 127 -9.70 6.01 -11.30
C LEU A 127 -8.59 7.06 -11.33
N ALA A 128 -7.72 6.99 -12.32
CA ALA A 128 -6.71 8.02 -12.56
C ALA A 128 -7.13 8.91 -13.73
N LEU A 129 -7.13 10.22 -13.53
CA LEU A 129 -7.25 11.23 -14.59
C LEU A 129 -5.88 11.84 -14.83
N VAL A 130 -5.26 11.59 -15.96
CA VAL A 130 -3.92 12.08 -16.30
C VAL A 130 -4.00 13.05 -17.46
N VAL A 131 -3.32 14.19 -17.36
CA VAL A 131 -3.29 15.13 -18.49
C VAL A 131 -2.38 14.59 -19.60
N ALA A 132 -2.79 14.78 -20.85
CA ALA A 132 -2.03 14.44 -22.04
C ALA A 132 -1.47 15.72 -22.72
N PRO A 133 -0.22 15.70 -23.19
CA PRO A 133 0.74 14.60 -23.10
C PRO A 133 1.20 14.35 -21.66
N ILE A 134 1.53 13.09 -21.35
CA ILE A 134 1.97 12.65 -20.01
C ILE A 134 3.15 13.51 -19.54
N GLY A 135 3.12 13.93 -18.28
CA GLY A 135 4.08 14.87 -17.69
C GLY A 135 3.72 16.35 -17.89
N SER A 136 2.61 16.66 -18.56
CA SER A 136 2.07 18.03 -18.57
C SER A 136 1.40 18.35 -17.24
N GLU A 137 1.23 19.64 -16.95
CA GLU A 137 0.53 20.09 -15.76
C GLU A 137 -0.89 20.56 -16.08
N ILE A 138 -1.77 20.47 -15.09
CA ILE A 138 -3.10 21.06 -15.07
C ILE A 138 -2.92 22.57 -14.86
N THR A 139 -3.22 23.34 -15.90
CA THR A 139 -3.02 24.80 -15.93
C THR A 139 -4.30 25.60 -15.74
N GLU A 140 -5.45 25.00 -16.06
CA GLU A 140 -6.78 25.60 -15.94
C GLU A 140 -7.55 24.95 -14.79
N ASP A 141 -8.64 25.57 -14.37
CA ASP A 141 -9.48 25.02 -13.33
C ASP A 141 -10.18 23.75 -13.84
N ILE A 142 -10.25 22.74 -12.99
CA ILE A 142 -10.79 21.42 -13.32
C ILE A 142 -11.94 21.08 -12.38
N THR A 143 -13.07 20.69 -12.96
CA THR A 143 -14.22 20.15 -12.23
C THR A 143 -14.44 18.73 -12.69
N VAL A 144 -14.49 17.79 -11.75
CA VAL A 144 -14.77 16.38 -12.02
C VAL A 144 -16.05 16.00 -11.31
N ARG A 145 -16.99 15.39 -12.05
CA ARG A 145 -18.19 14.80 -11.47
C ARG A 145 -18.24 13.32 -11.79
N LEU A 146 -18.50 12.51 -10.77
CA LEU A 146 -18.60 11.06 -10.87
C LEU A 146 -20.03 10.65 -10.50
N ASP A 147 -20.72 9.99 -11.45
CA ASP A 147 -22.11 9.52 -11.35
C ASP A 147 -23.13 10.59 -10.92
N GLY A 148 -22.78 11.86 -11.09
CA GLY A 148 -23.54 13.00 -10.56
C GLY A 148 -23.58 13.11 -9.03
N ARG A 149 -22.97 12.16 -8.30
CA ARG A 149 -22.96 12.09 -6.83
C ARG A 149 -21.76 12.82 -6.25
N TYR A 150 -20.59 12.57 -6.80
CA TYR A 150 -19.37 13.24 -6.37
C TYR A 150 -19.09 14.42 -7.29
N SER A 151 -18.78 15.57 -6.70
CA SER A 151 -18.37 16.76 -7.43
C SER A 151 -17.12 17.32 -6.77
N LEU A 152 -16.02 17.27 -7.50
CA LEU A 152 -14.76 17.83 -7.11
C LEU A 152 -14.48 19.07 -7.97
N GLU A 153 -14.14 20.17 -7.33
CA GLU A 153 -13.57 21.33 -7.98
C GLU A 153 -12.14 21.54 -7.47
N LEU A 154 -11.16 21.38 -8.36
CA LEU A 154 -9.77 21.61 -8.02
C LEU A 154 -9.33 22.96 -8.58
N LEU A 155 -9.05 23.88 -7.65
CA LEU A 155 -8.54 25.23 -7.93
C LEU A 155 -7.01 25.29 -7.90
N LYS A 156 -6.36 24.24 -7.38
CA LYS A 156 -4.89 24.14 -7.33
C LYS A 156 -4.35 23.70 -8.69
N ARG A 157 -3.25 24.32 -9.10
CA ARG A 157 -2.55 24.10 -10.37
C ARG A 157 -1.17 23.49 -10.10
N GLY A 158 -0.61 22.82 -11.09
CA GLY A 158 0.73 22.21 -11.02
C GLY A 158 0.74 20.69 -10.89
N TYR A 159 -0.40 20.06 -10.60
CA TYR A 159 -0.52 18.60 -10.67
C TYR A 159 -0.60 18.13 -12.13
N GLN A 160 -0.16 16.90 -12.36
CA GLN A 160 -0.15 16.23 -13.65
C GLN A 160 -1.29 15.20 -13.77
N GLY A 161 -2.04 15.01 -12.68
CA GLY A 161 -3.26 14.20 -12.68
C GLY A 161 -4.04 14.25 -11.37
N LEU A 162 -5.13 13.50 -11.35
CA LEU A 162 -5.96 13.21 -10.19
C LEU A 162 -6.07 11.70 -10.02
N LEU A 163 -6.03 11.20 -8.79
CA LEU A 163 -6.25 9.79 -8.48
C LEU A 163 -7.38 9.65 -7.47
N PHE A 164 -8.46 9.01 -7.89
CA PHE A 164 -9.62 8.73 -7.06
C PHE A 164 -9.49 7.32 -6.47
N HIS A 165 -9.63 7.24 -5.15
CA HIS A 165 -9.62 6.01 -4.39
C HIS A 165 -11.02 5.65 -3.91
N ASN A 166 -11.22 4.36 -3.65
CA ASN A 166 -12.43 3.79 -3.02
C ASN A 166 -13.69 3.96 -3.88
N LEU A 167 -13.55 3.79 -5.20
CA LEU A 167 -14.72 3.76 -6.10
C LEU A 167 -15.28 2.34 -6.15
N PRO A 168 -16.61 2.13 -6.12
CA PRO A 168 -17.14 0.80 -6.31
C PRO A 168 -16.78 0.27 -7.71
N ALA A 169 -16.72 -1.05 -7.88
CA ALA A 169 -16.57 -1.64 -9.20
C ALA A 169 -17.88 -1.51 -10.00
N GLY A 170 -17.77 -1.42 -11.33
CA GLY A 170 -18.92 -1.34 -12.24
C GLY A 170 -18.83 -0.18 -13.22
N GLN A 171 -19.98 0.18 -13.81
CA GLN A 171 -20.07 1.28 -14.76
C GLN A 171 -20.18 2.63 -14.05
N HIS A 172 -19.29 3.55 -14.41
CA HIS A 172 -19.22 4.89 -13.88
C HIS A 172 -19.27 5.93 -14.99
N TRP A 173 -20.02 7.00 -14.75
CA TRP A 173 -20.06 8.18 -15.59
C TRP A 173 -19.11 9.23 -15.06
N VAL A 174 -18.09 9.55 -15.85
CA VAL A 174 -17.11 10.59 -15.54
C VAL A 174 -17.39 11.81 -16.39
N GLU A 175 -17.75 12.92 -15.76
CA GLU A 175 -17.86 14.24 -16.36
C GLU A 175 -16.65 15.08 -15.96
N LEU A 176 -15.91 15.55 -16.96
CA LEU A 176 -14.74 16.41 -16.78
C LEU A 176 -15.01 17.77 -17.42
N SER A 177 -14.89 18.83 -16.64
CA SER A 177 -14.86 20.22 -17.11
C SER A 177 -13.43 20.76 -16.98
N TYR A 178 -12.84 21.19 -18.08
CA TYR A 178 -11.48 21.73 -18.12
C TYR A 178 -11.35 22.83 -19.18
N GLY A 179 -10.81 23.99 -18.81
CA GLY A 179 -10.60 25.11 -19.73
C GLY A 179 -11.89 25.61 -20.41
N GLY A 180 -13.01 25.57 -19.68
CA GLY A 180 -14.33 25.98 -20.18
C GLY A 180 -14.99 25.01 -21.14
N GLN A 181 -14.47 23.78 -21.27
CA GLN A 181 -15.06 22.71 -22.06
C GLN A 181 -15.45 21.55 -21.15
N THR A 182 -16.58 20.91 -21.43
CA THR A 182 -17.06 19.75 -20.65
C THR A 182 -17.15 18.54 -21.56
N GLN A 183 -16.67 17.40 -21.07
CA GLN A 183 -16.70 16.12 -21.76
C GLN A 183 -17.13 15.03 -20.77
N GLN A 184 -17.95 14.11 -21.25
CA GLN A 184 -18.39 12.94 -20.50
C GLN A 184 -17.86 11.66 -21.13
N VAL A 185 -17.53 10.67 -20.30
CA VAL A 185 -17.21 9.31 -20.73
C VAL A 185 -17.75 8.30 -19.72
N GLU A 186 -18.20 7.17 -20.23
CA GLU A 186 -18.58 6.01 -19.43
C GLU A 186 -17.35 5.10 -19.33
N VAL A 187 -17.02 4.65 -18.12
CA VAL A 187 -15.92 3.72 -17.86
C VAL A 187 -16.42 2.55 -17.03
N ASP A 188 -15.86 1.37 -17.28
CA ASP A 188 -16.07 0.19 -16.45
C ASP A 188 -14.88 0.05 -15.50
N LEU A 189 -15.09 0.37 -14.23
CA LEU A 189 -14.11 0.23 -13.17
C LEU A 189 -14.08 -1.21 -12.67
N LYS A 190 -12.88 -1.78 -12.57
CA LYS A 190 -12.67 -3.12 -12.03
C LYS A 190 -12.04 -3.02 -10.65
N GLY A 191 -12.62 -3.72 -9.68
CA GLY A 191 -12.08 -3.72 -8.32
C GLY A 191 -10.65 -4.24 -8.27
N GLY A 192 -9.84 -3.62 -7.42
CA GLY A 192 -8.41 -3.92 -7.34
C GLY A 192 -7.59 -3.46 -8.56
N LYS A 193 -8.16 -2.69 -9.50
CA LYS A 193 -7.47 -2.15 -10.69
C LYS A 193 -7.59 -0.64 -10.78
N VAL A 194 -6.61 -0.03 -11.44
CA VAL A 194 -6.57 1.39 -11.79
C VAL A 194 -7.00 1.54 -13.24
N THR A 195 -8.14 2.19 -13.47
CA THR A 195 -8.56 2.63 -14.80
C THR A 195 -7.99 4.01 -15.05
N THR A 196 -7.24 4.19 -16.15
CA THR A 196 -6.61 5.48 -16.48
C THR A 196 -7.35 6.16 -17.62
N LEU A 197 -7.88 7.34 -17.34
CA LEU A 197 -8.38 8.27 -18.35
C LEU A 197 -7.32 9.33 -18.61
N THR A 198 -7.01 9.53 -19.89
CA THR A 198 -6.18 10.63 -20.34
C THR A 198 -7.05 11.75 -20.89
N PHE A 199 -6.74 13.00 -20.55
CA PHE A 199 -7.47 14.15 -21.08
C PHE A 199 -6.54 15.23 -21.61
N ALA A 200 -6.95 15.92 -22.67
CA ALA A 200 -6.20 17.02 -23.26
C ALA A 200 -7.13 18.08 -23.83
N LEU A 201 -6.70 19.34 -23.72
CA LEU A 201 -7.39 20.47 -24.32
C LEU A 201 -6.73 20.82 -25.65
N ASN A 202 -7.35 20.41 -26.75
CA ASN A 202 -6.88 20.74 -28.08
C ASN A 202 -7.35 22.14 -28.47
N ARG A 203 -6.40 23.05 -28.69
CA ARG A 203 -6.65 24.41 -29.18
C ARG A 203 -6.20 24.50 -30.63
N PHE A 204 -7.13 24.55 -31.57
CA PHE A 204 -6.83 24.73 -32.99
C PHE A 204 -7.59 25.95 -33.52
N ALA A 205 -6.84 26.97 -33.93
CA ALA A 205 -7.35 28.29 -34.30
C ALA A 205 -8.27 28.88 -33.19
N PHE A 206 -9.58 28.94 -33.43
CA PHE A 206 -10.60 29.46 -32.50
C PHE A 206 -11.43 28.34 -31.85
N VAL A 207 -11.16 27.07 -32.16
CA VAL A 207 -11.87 25.92 -31.60
C VAL A 207 -11.07 25.35 -30.44
N VAL A 208 -11.71 25.27 -29.28
CA VAL A 208 -11.20 24.57 -28.10
C VAL A 208 -12.02 23.30 -27.95
N ARG A 209 -11.35 22.14 -27.85
CA ARG A 209 -12.02 20.85 -27.65
C ARG A 209 -11.31 20.05 -26.58
N LEU A 210 -12.06 19.70 -25.53
CA LEU A 210 -11.61 18.72 -24.55
C LEU A 210 -11.75 17.32 -25.15
N ARG A 211 -10.67 16.56 -25.13
CA ARG A 211 -10.67 15.13 -25.44
C ARG A 211 -10.44 14.38 -24.15
N MET A 212 -11.18 13.30 -23.95
CA MET A 212 -10.96 12.33 -22.88
C MET A 212 -10.93 10.93 -23.49
N GLN A 213 -10.01 10.08 -23.04
CA GLN A 213 -9.82 8.74 -23.58
C GLN A 213 -9.37 7.77 -22.49
N GLU A 214 -10.08 6.66 -22.35
CA GLU A 214 -9.68 5.52 -21.53
C GLU A 214 -8.47 4.81 -22.17
N GLN A 215 -7.47 4.51 -21.35
CA GLN A 215 -6.38 3.63 -21.74
C GLN A 215 -6.86 2.18 -21.71
N ALA A 216 -6.49 1.40 -22.74
CA ALA A 216 -6.92 0.01 -22.85
C ALA A 216 -6.34 -0.89 -21.74
N GLU A 217 -5.22 -0.49 -21.14
CA GLU A 217 -4.57 -1.24 -20.07
C GLU A 217 -5.15 -0.82 -18.70
N ARG A 218 -5.78 -1.78 -18.01
CA ARG A 218 -6.17 -1.65 -16.61
C ARG A 218 -5.10 -2.31 -15.76
N ALA A 219 -4.29 -1.50 -15.09
CA ALA A 219 -3.16 -1.97 -14.30
C ALA A 219 -3.57 -2.24 -12.85
N ASP A 220 -2.86 -3.14 -12.16
CA ASP A 220 -2.89 -3.13 -10.71
C ASP A 220 -2.16 -1.89 -10.17
N TRP A 221 -2.35 -1.60 -8.88
CA TRP A 221 -1.75 -0.44 -8.23
C TRP A 221 -0.23 -0.39 -8.33
N GLN A 222 0.44 -1.53 -8.17
CA GLN A 222 1.91 -1.59 -8.13
C GLN A 222 2.51 -1.27 -9.50
N ARG A 223 1.91 -1.81 -10.56
CA ARG A 223 2.31 -1.55 -11.93
C ARG A 223 1.96 -0.12 -12.35
N TRP A 224 0.79 0.38 -11.97
CA TRP A 224 0.38 1.74 -12.27
C TRP A 224 1.30 2.77 -11.61
N SER A 225 1.53 2.64 -10.30
CA SER A 225 2.41 3.54 -9.54
C SER A 225 3.84 3.52 -10.06
N ALA A 226 4.36 2.37 -10.50
CA ALA A 226 5.67 2.29 -11.13
C ALA A 226 5.71 2.96 -12.51
N ALA A 227 4.64 2.85 -13.31
CA ALA A 227 4.56 3.42 -14.65
C ALA A 227 4.40 4.95 -14.66
N PHE A 228 3.83 5.51 -13.58
CA PHE A 228 3.56 6.94 -13.42
C PHE A 228 4.28 7.53 -12.20
N ALA A 229 5.40 6.93 -11.78
CA ALA A 229 6.15 7.33 -10.60
C ALA A 229 6.74 8.76 -10.68
N ASP A 230 6.85 9.29 -11.89
CA ASP A 230 7.31 10.63 -12.21
C ASP A 230 6.20 11.68 -12.21
N LEU A 231 4.93 11.26 -12.10
CA LEU A 231 3.79 12.18 -12.10
C LEU A 231 3.46 12.68 -10.69
N GLU A 232 3.29 13.99 -10.56
CA GLU A 232 2.65 14.58 -9.39
C GLU A 232 1.13 14.50 -9.54
N VAL A 233 0.49 13.63 -8.73
CA VAL A 233 -0.95 13.37 -8.81
C VAL A 233 -1.60 13.75 -7.49
N GLU A 234 -2.72 14.48 -7.55
CA GLU A 234 -3.51 14.75 -6.35
C GLU A 234 -4.38 13.54 -6.02
N GLU A 235 -4.19 12.98 -4.83
CA GLU A 235 -4.95 11.83 -4.33
C GLU A 235 -6.25 12.27 -3.65
N ILE A 236 -7.34 11.60 -4.03
CA ILE A 236 -8.69 11.94 -3.62
C ILE A 236 -9.36 10.69 -3.09
N TYR A 237 -9.58 10.67 -1.79
CA TYR A 237 -10.24 9.57 -1.10
C TYR A 237 -11.73 9.87 -1.01
N LEU A 238 -12.52 9.16 -1.80
CA LEU A 238 -13.97 9.20 -1.66
C LEU A 238 -14.28 8.33 -0.45
N ALA A 239 -14.49 8.97 0.70
CA ALA A 239 -14.82 8.24 1.93
C ALA A 239 -16.07 7.38 1.68
N ALA A 240 -16.04 6.16 2.22
CA ALA A 240 -17.11 5.21 2.13
C ALA A 240 -18.38 5.76 2.81
N ASP A 241 -19.24 6.44 2.06
CA ASP A 241 -20.68 6.57 2.36
C ASP A 241 -21.40 5.21 2.25
N ARG A 242 -20.66 4.09 2.33
CA ARG A 242 -21.19 2.74 2.40
C ARG A 242 -22.05 2.54 3.64
N GLU A 243 -21.74 3.24 4.74
CA GLU A 243 -22.55 3.21 5.97
C GLU A 243 -23.95 3.85 5.81
N TRP A 244 -24.10 4.81 4.88
CA TRP A 244 -25.40 5.44 4.61
C TRP A 244 -26.26 4.66 3.61
N LEU A 245 -25.64 3.94 2.67
CA LEU A 245 -26.35 3.18 1.63
C LEU A 245 -26.98 1.87 2.14
N GLU A 246 -26.39 1.20 3.14
CA GLU A 246 -27.00 0.00 3.74
C GLU A 246 -28.25 0.33 4.60
N MET A 247 -28.39 1.58 5.06
CA MET A 247 -29.57 2.03 5.80
C MET A 247 -30.75 2.43 4.90
N GLU A 248 -30.50 2.91 3.67
CA GLU A 248 -31.57 3.34 2.74
C GLU A 248 -32.14 2.18 1.89
N SER A 249 -31.42 1.06 1.74
CA SER A 249 -31.94 -0.14 1.05
C SER A 249 -32.74 -1.09 1.96
N GLY A 250 -33.00 -0.70 3.20
CA GLY A 250 -33.66 -1.49 4.25
C GLY A 250 -35.10 -1.07 4.58
N GLU A 251 -35.87 -0.56 3.61
CA GLU A 251 -37.33 -0.37 3.71
C GLU A 251 -38.12 -1.20 2.69
#